data_AF-A0A9W9JKB5-F1
#
_entry.id   AF-A0A9W9JKB5-F1
#
_cell.length_a   1.000
_cell.length_b   1.000
_cell.length_c   1.000
_cell.angle_alpha   90.00
_cell.angle_beta   90.00
_cell.angle_gamma   90.00
#
_symmetry.space_group_name_H-M   'P 1'
#
loop_
_entity.id
_entity.type
_entity.pdbx_description
1 polymer ?
#
loop_
_entity_poly.entity_id
_entity_poly.type
_entity_poly.pdbx_seq_one_letter_code
_entity_poly.pdbx_strand_id
1 'polypeptide(L)'
;MALARPPLARLGFSASTASRCVWRTSGTLAPPTSAPLLSSFSPPTTSSLSRAALLSRHFTSHSPKMSYTVRKVAQPYTLEHRVYVEKDGKPVSPFHDIPLYANEAKDVLNMVVEIPRWTNAKQEISKEEFLNPIKQDVKKGKLRFVRNCFPHKGYLWNYGAFPRTWEDPEAVHPETKAKGDNDPLDVCEIGELVGYPGQVKQVKVLGVMALIDEGETDWKIIVVDINDPLASKLHDVEDIERHLPGLLRATNEWFRIYKIPDGKPENQFAFSGECKNKKYAMDVINECSDAWEKLIAGKAPAGKISIANTEYNNSAADADVNAIPRGENLAPAPIDGSIDKWFFISGAAV
;
A
#
# COMPACT_ATOMS: atom_id res chain seq x y z
N MET A 1 40.99 52.18 14.14
CA MET A 1 41.82 51.01 14.51
C MET A 1 41.44 49.87 13.59
N ALA A 2 42.27 49.61 12.58
CA ALA A 2 42.12 48.51 11.63
C ALA A 2 42.99 47.34 12.10
N LEU A 3 42.49 46.11 12.07
CA LEU A 3 43.32 44.91 12.16
C LEU A 3 42.95 43.93 11.05
N ALA A 4 44.01 43.43 10.42
CA ALA A 4 44.06 42.87 9.08
C ALA A 4 43.86 41.33 9.04
N ARG A 5 43.46 40.85 7.87
CA ARG A 5 43.44 39.44 7.46
C ARG A 5 44.85 38.95 7.07
N PRO A 6 45.16 37.64 7.23
CA PRO A 6 46.29 37.00 6.54
C PRO A 6 45.87 36.24 5.25
N PRO A 7 46.82 35.87 4.37
CA PRO A 7 46.58 35.73 2.93
C PRO A 7 46.42 34.30 2.38
N LEU A 8 45.85 34.23 1.16
CA LEU A 8 45.79 33.07 0.28
C LEU A 8 47.18 32.67 -0.28
N ALA A 9 47.45 31.36 -0.34
CA ALA A 9 48.52 30.80 -1.15
C ALA A 9 47.95 30.23 -2.47
N ARG A 10 48.49 30.73 -3.60
CA ARG A 10 48.35 30.18 -4.95
C ARG A 10 49.43 29.10 -5.16
N LEU A 11 49.07 27.97 -5.76
CA LEU A 11 50.01 27.05 -6.41
C LEU A 11 49.67 26.97 -7.90
N GLY A 12 50.71 27.19 -8.71
CA GLY A 12 50.64 27.36 -10.16
C GLY A 12 50.67 26.05 -10.95
N PHE A 13 50.26 26.18 -12.21
CA PHE A 13 50.35 25.20 -13.28
C PHE A 13 51.81 24.89 -13.66
N SER A 14 52.05 23.65 -14.06
CA SER A 14 53.10 23.29 -15.02
C SER A 14 52.57 22.21 -15.96
N ALA A 15 52.59 22.51 -17.25
CA ALA A 15 52.34 21.59 -18.35
C ALA A 15 53.68 21.30 -19.04
N SER A 16 53.97 20.04 -19.35
CA SER A 16 55.05 19.71 -20.27
C SER A 16 54.79 18.42 -21.05
N THR A 17 54.79 18.62 -22.37
CA THR A 17 55.31 17.77 -23.46
C THR A 17 54.70 16.39 -23.75
N ALA A 18 54.11 16.35 -24.95
CA ALA A 18 53.83 15.19 -25.77
C ALA A 18 55.09 14.43 -26.20
N SER A 19 54.93 13.14 -26.49
CA SER A 19 55.74 12.42 -27.48
C SER A 19 54.85 11.50 -28.30
N ARG A 20 54.91 11.70 -29.62
CA ARG A 20 54.33 10.84 -30.65
C ARG A 20 55.26 9.65 -30.87
N CYS A 21 54.70 8.47 -31.12
CA CYS A 21 55.35 7.50 -32.01
C CYS A 21 54.28 6.86 -32.91
N VAL A 22 54.65 6.68 -34.16
CA VAL A 22 53.81 6.48 -35.34
C VAL A 22 54.17 5.11 -35.95
N TRP A 23 53.14 4.30 -36.16
CA TRP A 23 52.93 3.30 -37.23
C TRP A 23 53.84 2.07 -37.38
N ARG A 24 53.20 0.89 -37.43
CA ARG A 24 53.19 0.08 -38.66
C ARG A 24 51.96 -0.84 -38.75
N THR A 25 51.44 -0.91 -39.97
CA THR A 25 50.42 -1.77 -40.57
C THR A 25 50.86 -3.25 -40.52
N SER A 26 50.06 -4.30 -40.75
CA SER A 26 49.02 -4.57 -41.75
C SER A 26 48.51 -6.01 -41.48
N GLY A 27 47.28 -6.39 -41.89
CA GLY A 27 46.91 -7.81 -41.91
C GLY A 27 45.41 -8.08 -41.96
N THR A 28 44.84 -7.99 -43.15
CA THR A 28 43.45 -8.22 -43.53
C THR A 28 43.15 -9.72 -43.72
N LEU A 29 41.94 -10.19 -43.39
CA LEU A 29 40.99 -10.95 -44.26
C LEU A 29 40.09 -11.96 -43.52
N ALA A 30 38.93 -12.14 -44.13
CA ALA A 30 37.63 -12.63 -43.64
C ALA A 30 37.49 -14.18 -43.76
N PRO A 31 36.30 -14.75 -43.43
CA PRO A 31 36.11 -16.15 -43.02
C PRO A 31 35.79 -17.10 -44.18
N PRO A 32 35.55 -18.40 -43.88
CA PRO A 32 34.57 -19.13 -44.68
C PRO A 32 33.58 -20.00 -43.88
N THR A 33 32.38 -20.05 -44.44
CA THR A 33 31.28 -21.01 -44.27
C THR A 33 31.58 -22.36 -44.92
N SER A 34 31.04 -23.47 -44.40
CA SER A 34 30.23 -24.50 -45.11
C SER A 34 30.23 -25.88 -44.41
N ALA A 35 29.08 -26.56 -44.42
CA ALA A 35 28.87 -27.99 -44.13
C ALA A 35 28.98 -28.82 -45.43
N PRO A 36 29.14 -30.16 -45.39
CA PRO A 36 27.95 -31.04 -45.56
C PRO A 36 28.00 -32.49 -44.96
N LEU A 37 26.78 -33.06 -44.81
CA LEU A 37 26.23 -34.43 -45.05
C LEU A 37 26.84 -35.76 -44.49
N LEU A 38 25.94 -36.49 -43.79
CA LEU A 38 25.58 -37.93 -43.80
C LEU A 38 26.63 -39.05 -43.68
N SER A 39 26.49 -39.90 -42.64
CA SER A 39 26.23 -41.35 -42.81
C SER A 39 25.84 -42.05 -41.49
N SER A 40 24.83 -42.92 -41.62
CA SER A 40 24.20 -43.85 -40.69
C SER A 40 25.12 -44.93 -40.09
N PHE A 41 24.95 -45.29 -38.81
CA PHE A 41 25.06 -46.66 -38.27
C PHE A 41 24.37 -46.78 -36.89
N SER A 42 23.61 -47.86 -36.69
CA SER A 42 22.98 -48.39 -35.45
C SER A 42 23.08 -49.93 -35.53
N PRO A 43 22.87 -50.76 -34.48
CA PRO A 43 22.85 -50.60 -33.01
C PRO A 43 23.77 -51.69 -32.31
N PRO A 44 23.65 -52.09 -31.01
CA PRO A 44 22.48 -52.73 -30.39
C PRO A 44 22.08 -52.23 -28.98
N THR A 45 20.87 -52.63 -28.65
CA THR A 45 20.01 -52.46 -27.47
C THR A 45 20.52 -53.07 -26.16
N THR A 46 20.33 -52.35 -25.04
CA THR A 46 19.89 -52.94 -23.77
C THR A 46 18.99 -51.97 -23.00
N SER A 47 17.95 -52.53 -22.41
CA SER A 47 16.79 -51.96 -21.74
C SER A 47 17.07 -51.11 -20.49
N SER A 48 16.36 -49.98 -20.35
CA SER A 48 15.90 -49.52 -19.04
C SER A 48 14.54 -48.83 -19.18
N LEU A 49 13.55 -49.43 -18.55
CA LEU A 49 12.15 -49.01 -18.53
C LEU A 49 11.96 -47.65 -17.82
N SER A 50 11.12 -46.85 -18.46
CA SER A 50 10.30 -45.73 -17.99
C SER A 50 10.35 -45.34 -16.51
N ARG A 51 10.87 -44.14 -16.23
CA ARG A 51 10.72 -43.44 -14.94
C ARG A 51 9.60 -42.38 -14.98
N ALA A 52 8.51 -42.69 -15.69
CA ALA A 52 7.33 -41.85 -15.80
C ALA A 52 6.09 -42.68 -15.50
N ALA A 53 5.73 -42.72 -14.21
CA ALA A 53 4.39 -42.95 -13.66
C ALA A 53 4.54 -43.57 -12.26
N LEU A 54 4.32 -42.78 -11.21
CA LEU A 54 3.45 -43.13 -10.07
C LEU A 54 3.65 -42.14 -8.90
N LEU A 55 2.50 -41.78 -8.29
CA LEU A 55 2.28 -41.01 -7.05
C LEU A 55 2.38 -39.48 -7.26
N SER A 56 1.36 -38.65 -7.06
CA SER A 56 0.15 -38.77 -6.24
C SER A 56 -0.96 -37.92 -6.89
N ARG A 57 -2.12 -38.54 -7.15
CA ARG A 57 -3.38 -37.79 -7.32
C ARG A 57 -3.73 -37.19 -5.96
N HIS A 58 -3.23 -36.01 -5.67
CA HIS A 58 -3.86 -35.17 -4.68
C HIS A 58 -5.18 -34.70 -5.27
N PHE A 59 -6.28 -35.23 -4.74
CA PHE A 59 -7.54 -34.53 -4.76
C PHE A 59 -7.30 -33.17 -4.12
N THR A 60 -7.08 -32.14 -4.94
CA THR A 60 -7.32 -30.78 -4.53
C THR A 60 -8.79 -30.71 -4.18
N SER A 61 -9.09 -30.79 -2.89
CA SER A 61 -10.25 -30.09 -2.34
C SER A 61 -10.05 -28.63 -2.72
N HIS A 62 -10.57 -28.23 -3.87
CA HIS A 62 -10.78 -26.84 -4.18
C HIS A 62 -11.90 -26.39 -3.26
N SER A 63 -11.54 -26.05 -2.02
CA SER A 63 -12.27 -24.98 -1.35
C SER A 63 -12.13 -23.78 -2.29
N PRO A 64 -13.22 -23.18 -2.78
CA PRO A 64 -13.11 -22.04 -3.69
C PRO A 64 -12.28 -20.99 -2.95
N LYS A 65 -11.07 -20.72 -3.45
CA LYS A 65 -10.32 -19.55 -3.00
C LYS A 65 -11.23 -18.39 -3.34
N MET A 66 -11.85 -17.81 -2.32
CA MET A 66 -12.62 -16.58 -2.40
C MET A 66 -11.70 -15.51 -2.99
N SER A 67 -11.73 -15.35 -4.32
CA SER A 67 -10.84 -14.43 -5.01
C SER A 67 -11.59 -13.13 -5.22
N TYR A 68 -11.25 -12.13 -4.41
CA TYR A 68 -11.68 -10.77 -4.69
C TYR A 68 -10.96 -10.27 -5.96
N THR A 69 -11.72 -9.59 -6.80
CA THR A 69 -11.21 -8.92 -8.01
C THR A 69 -11.63 -7.45 -7.98
N VAL A 70 -11.23 -6.67 -8.97
CA VAL A 70 -11.53 -5.24 -9.02
C VAL A 70 -12.17 -4.85 -10.34
N ARG A 71 -13.21 -4.02 -10.26
CA ARG A 71 -13.84 -3.38 -11.41
C ARG A 71 -13.51 -1.89 -11.41
N LYS A 72 -12.73 -1.48 -12.41
CA LYS A 72 -12.31 -0.09 -12.60
C LYS A 72 -13.24 0.60 -13.59
N VAL A 73 -14.00 1.57 -13.10
CA VAL A 73 -14.92 2.39 -13.89
C VAL A 73 -14.29 3.76 -14.13
N ALA A 74 -14.44 4.27 -15.35
CA ALA A 74 -13.81 5.50 -15.83
C ALA A 74 -12.28 5.51 -15.71
N GLN A 75 -11.67 6.58 -16.22
CA GLN A 75 -10.22 6.69 -16.37
C GLN A 75 -9.53 7.00 -15.03
N PRO A 76 -8.48 6.28 -14.60
CA PRO A 76 -7.74 6.62 -13.37
C PRO A 76 -7.22 8.08 -13.38
N TYR A 77 -7.16 8.70 -12.20
CA TYR A 77 -6.82 10.13 -12.01
C TYR A 77 -7.81 11.11 -12.66
N THR A 78 -9.10 10.76 -12.64
CA THR A 78 -10.24 11.64 -12.99
C THR A 78 -11.26 11.67 -11.86
N LEU A 79 -12.20 12.61 -11.88
CA LEU A 79 -13.22 12.75 -10.82
C LEU A 79 -14.23 11.61 -10.83
N GLU A 80 -14.43 10.99 -12.00
CA GLU A 80 -15.39 9.92 -12.26
C GLU A 80 -14.83 8.55 -11.88
N HIS A 81 -13.51 8.43 -11.71
CA HIS A 81 -12.87 7.14 -11.48
C HIS A 81 -13.33 6.47 -10.20
N ARG A 82 -13.74 5.21 -10.31
CA ARG A 82 -14.11 4.36 -9.17
C ARG A 82 -13.47 2.99 -9.31
N VAL A 83 -13.06 2.42 -8.18
CA VAL A 83 -12.61 1.03 -8.07
C VAL A 83 -13.56 0.30 -7.14
N TYR A 84 -14.40 -0.57 -7.72
CA TYR A 84 -15.25 -1.48 -6.96
C TYR A 84 -14.50 -2.77 -6.68
N VAL A 85 -14.68 -3.32 -5.48
CA VAL A 85 -14.25 -4.69 -5.18
C VAL A 85 -15.35 -5.64 -5.62
N GLU A 86 -14.96 -6.75 -6.24
CA GLU A 86 -15.88 -7.79 -6.70
C GLU A 86 -15.61 -9.12 -6.01
N LYS A 87 -16.67 -9.81 -5.61
CA LYS A 87 -16.66 -11.21 -5.21
C LYS A 87 -17.44 -12.01 -6.23
N ASP A 88 -16.81 -13.02 -6.81
CA ASP A 88 -17.41 -13.85 -7.87
C ASP A 88 -17.99 -13.02 -9.05
N GLY A 89 -17.32 -11.91 -9.39
CA GLY A 89 -17.70 -10.98 -10.46
C GLY A 89 -18.86 -10.03 -10.13
N LYS A 90 -19.33 -10.01 -8.89
CA LYS A 90 -20.37 -9.08 -8.41
C LYS A 90 -19.75 -8.01 -7.50
N PRO A 91 -20.06 -6.71 -7.69
CA PRO A 91 -19.61 -5.66 -6.79
C PRO A 91 -20.11 -5.89 -5.37
N VAL A 92 -19.21 -5.71 -4.41
CA VAL A 92 -19.47 -5.80 -2.96
C VAL A 92 -18.95 -4.53 -2.28
N SER A 93 -19.52 -4.17 -1.13
CA SER A 93 -19.01 -3.05 -0.34
C SER A 93 -17.67 -3.40 0.31
N PRO A 94 -16.57 -2.68 0.01
CA PRO A 94 -15.29 -2.90 0.69
C PRO A 94 -15.33 -2.44 2.15
N PHE A 95 -16.31 -1.63 2.54
CA PHE A 95 -16.49 -1.24 3.94
C PHE A 95 -17.25 -2.34 4.71
N HIS A 96 -18.30 -2.93 4.12
CA HIS A 96 -19.27 -3.72 4.88
C HIS A 96 -19.30 -5.21 4.54
N ASP A 97 -19.03 -5.59 3.28
CA ASP A 97 -19.23 -6.96 2.82
C ASP A 97 -18.01 -7.85 3.05
N ILE A 98 -16.80 -7.31 2.97
CA ILE A 98 -15.56 -8.06 3.19
C ILE A 98 -15.42 -8.38 4.68
N PRO A 99 -15.29 -9.66 5.10
CA PRO A 99 -15.09 -10.01 6.50
C PRO A 99 -13.78 -9.43 7.04
N LEU A 100 -13.80 -8.90 8.27
CA LEU A 100 -12.59 -8.45 8.96
C LEU A 100 -11.55 -9.58 9.07
N TYR A 101 -11.99 -10.76 9.54
CA TYR A 101 -11.13 -11.93 9.67
C TYR A 101 -11.17 -12.80 8.40
N ALA A 102 -9.99 -13.05 7.83
CA ALA A 102 -9.79 -14.09 6.82
C ALA A 102 -9.61 -15.48 7.46
N ASN A 103 -9.00 -15.52 8.65
CA ASN A 103 -8.89 -16.70 9.49
C ASN A 103 -8.77 -16.26 10.96
N GLU A 104 -9.91 -16.27 11.66
CA GLU A 104 -10.02 -15.85 13.06
C GLU A 104 -9.16 -16.71 13.99
N ALA A 105 -9.09 -18.03 13.78
CA ALA A 105 -8.30 -18.94 14.60
C ALA A 105 -6.77 -18.71 14.51
N LYS A 106 -6.32 -17.88 13.57
CA LYS A 106 -4.90 -17.55 13.36
C LYS A 106 -4.62 -16.04 13.42
N ASP A 107 -5.58 -15.22 13.84
CA ASP A 107 -5.51 -13.76 13.79
C ASP A 107 -5.10 -13.22 12.41
N VAL A 108 -5.62 -13.81 11.32
CA VAL A 108 -5.37 -13.31 9.96
C VAL A 108 -6.56 -12.48 9.52
N LEU A 109 -6.30 -11.21 9.19
CA LEU A 109 -7.30 -10.23 8.81
C LEU A 109 -7.26 -9.95 7.31
N ASN A 110 -8.38 -9.54 6.74
CA ASN A 110 -8.42 -8.97 5.38
C ASN A 110 -8.16 -7.46 5.47
N MET A 111 -7.20 -6.97 4.69
CA MET A 111 -6.97 -5.54 4.45
C MET A 111 -7.47 -5.18 3.05
N VAL A 112 -8.16 -4.04 2.92
CA VAL A 112 -8.47 -3.44 1.62
C VAL A 112 -7.41 -2.38 1.33
N VAL A 113 -6.60 -2.59 0.30
CA VAL A 113 -5.58 -1.62 -0.14
C VAL A 113 -6.25 -0.49 -0.90
N GLU A 114 -5.96 0.75 -0.52
CA GLU A 114 -6.47 1.96 -1.18
C GLU A 114 -5.36 2.64 -1.96
N ILE A 115 -4.19 2.84 -1.35
CA ILE A 115 -3.09 3.61 -1.92
C ILE A 115 -1.83 2.73 -1.98
N PRO A 116 -1.36 2.38 -3.19
CA PRO A 116 -0.10 1.65 -3.35
C PRO A 116 1.09 2.45 -2.84
N ARG A 117 2.07 1.75 -2.26
CA ARG A 117 3.34 2.36 -1.84
C ARG A 117 3.97 3.19 -2.96
N TRP A 118 4.54 4.34 -2.59
CA TRP A 118 5.20 5.33 -3.44
C TRP A 118 4.30 6.07 -4.44
N THR A 119 2.98 5.95 -4.29
CA THR A 119 2.01 6.76 -5.06
C THR A 119 1.51 7.94 -4.24
N ASN A 120 0.89 8.92 -4.93
CA ASN A 120 0.51 10.21 -4.34
C ASN A 120 -1.01 10.42 -4.30
N ALA A 121 -1.78 9.73 -5.13
CA ALA A 121 -3.23 9.93 -5.21
C ALA A 121 -3.88 9.48 -3.89
N LYS A 122 -4.57 10.39 -3.19
CA LYS A 122 -5.28 10.05 -1.95
C LYS A 122 -6.57 9.32 -2.31
N GLN A 123 -6.47 8.02 -2.47
CA GLN A 123 -7.61 7.14 -2.69
C GLN A 123 -8.15 6.64 -1.34
N GLU A 124 -9.46 6.54 -1.23
CA GLU A 124 -10.16 6.14 -0.01
C GLU A 124 -11.46 5.41 -0.35
N ILE A 125 -11.87 4.48 0.51
CA ILE A 125 -13.21 3.89 0.51
C ILE A 125 -14.22 5.03 0.67
N SER A 126 -15.08 5.21 -0.34
CA SER A 126 -16.07 6.29 -0.31
C SER A 126 -17.22 5.96 0.63
N LYS A 127 -17.18 6.47 1.87
CA LYS A 127 -18.26 6.28 2.85
C LYS A 127 -19.65 6.61 2.32
N GLU A 128 -19.80 7.66 1.52
CA GLU A 128 -21.10 8.20 1.11
C GLU A 128 -21.68 7.55 -0.18
N GLU A 129 -20.87 6.81 -0.94
CA GLU A 129 -21.32 6.26 -2.23
C GLU A 129 -21.90 4.84 -2.06
N PHE A 130 -22.85 4.48 -2.92
CA PHE A 130 -23.45 3.14 -2.93
C PHE A 130 -22.38 2.05 -3.13
N LEU A 131 -22.37 1.06 -2.22
CA LEU A 131 -21.34 0.01 -2.10
C LEU A 131 -19.90 0.52 -1.91
N ASN A 132 -19.73 1.74 -1.40
CA ASN A 132 -18.47 2.32 -0.94
C ASN A 132 -17.26 2.08 -1.86
N PRO A 133 -17.33 2.33 -3.19
CA PRO A 133 -16.18 2.16 -4.07
C PRO A 133 -15.01 3.01 -3.60
N ILE A 134 -13.80 2.58 -3.92
CA ILE A 134 -12.61 3.40 -3.71
C ILE A 134 -12.60 4.52 -4.74
N LYS A 135 -12.41 5.76 -4.28
CA LYS A 135 -12.30 6.95 -5.13
C LYS A 135 -11.18 7.84 -4.65
N GLN A 136 -10.75 8.76 -5.50
CA GLN A 136 -9.79 9.77 -5.08
C GLN A 136 -10.48 10.94 -4.37
N ASP A 137 -9.95 11.33 -3.22
CA ASP A 137 -10.41 12.49 -2.44
C ASP A 137 -10.33 13.78 -3.29
N VAL A 138 -11.27 14.69 -3.08
CA VAL A 138 -11.41 15.94 -3.83
C VAL A 138 -11.33 17.12 -2.87
N LYS A 139 -10.31 17.96 -3.04
CA LYS A 139 -10.10 19.19 -2.26
C LYS A 139 -10.28 20.40 -3.16
N LYS A 140 -11.25 21.27 -2.83
CA LYS A 140 -11.58 22.49 -3.60
C LYS A 140 -11.84 22.20 -5.09
N GLY A 141 -12.59 21.13 -5.37
CA GLY A 141 -12.97 20.72 -6.73
C GLY A 141 -11.84 20.09 -7.55
N LYS A 142 -10.69 19.79 -6.94
CA LYS A 142 -9.55 19.14 -7.61
C LYS A 142 -9.17 17.84 -6.90
N LEU A 143 -8.73 16.86 -7.68
CA LEU A 143 -8.18 15.62 -7.16
C LEU A 143 -7.03 15.88 -6.20
N ARG A 144 -7.09 15.26 -5.02
CA ARG A 144 -6.09 15.44 -3.97
C ARG A 144 -4.94 14.46 -4.16
N PHE A 145 -3.74 15.01 -4.13
CA PHE A 145 -2.49 14.25 -4.14
C PHE A 145 -1.67 14.66 -2.92
N VAL A 146 -1.28 13.67 -2.10
CA VAL A 146 -0.30 13.88 -1.03
C VAL A 146 1.05 14.22 -1.66
N ARG A 147 1.77 15.18 -1.07
CA ARG A 147 3.01 15.72 -1.62
C ARG A 147 4.22 14.92 -1.14
N ASN A 148 5.29 14.90 -1.94
CA ASN A 148 6.54 14.25 -1.54
C ASN A 148 7.23 15.13 -0.49
N CYS A 149 7.41 14.58 0.71
CA CYS A 149 8.08 15.24 1.82
C CYS A 149 9.42 14.56 2.01
N PHE A 150 10.54 15.23 1.68
CA PHE A 150 11.87 14.64 1.71
C PHE A 150 12.16 14.00 3.09
N PRO A 151 12.65 12.74 3.14
CA PRO A 151 13.12 11.88 2.04
C PRO A 151 12.06 10.93 1.43
N HIS A 152 10.79 11.12 1.74
CA HIS A 152 9.68 10.21 1.40
C HIS A 152 9.02 10.53 0.06
N LYS A 153 8.89 9.51 -0.81
CA LYS A 153 8.10 9.56 -2.06
C LYS A 153 6.70 9.02 -1.80
N GLY A 154 5.68 9.87 -1.93
CA GLY A 154 4.28 9.47 -1.74
C GLY A 154 4.05 8.80 -0.38
N TYR A 155 3.20 7.78 -0.36
CA TYR A 155 2.98 6.92 0.81
C TYR A 155 4.12 5.91 0.99
N LEU A 156 4.56 5.69 2.23
CA LEU A 156 5.67 4.79 2.56
C LEU A 156 5.28 3.30 2.63
N TRP A 157 3.98 3.00 2.66
CA TRP A 157 3.41 1.67 2.80
C TRP A 157 2.40 1.42 1.71
N ASN A 158 1.97 0.17 1.55
CA ASN A 158 0.64 -0.03 1.00
C ASN A 158 -0.34 0.43 2.09
N TYR A 159 -1.11 1.46 1.78
CA TYR A 159 -2.04 2.07 2.71
C TYR A 159 -3.47 1.66 2.35
N GLY A 160 -4.30 1.49 3.36
CA GLY A 160 -5.70 1.16 3.19
C GLY A 160 -6.37 1.02 4.54
N ALA A 161 -7.42 0.21 4.60
CA ALA A 161 -8.20 0.06 5.82
C ALA A 161 -8.61 -1.38 6.10
N PHE A 162 -8.98 -1.64 7.35
CA PHE A 162 -9.70 -2.86 7.70
C PHE A 162 -11.20 -2.71 7.41
N PRO A 163 -11.80 -3.64 6.65
CA PRO A 163 -13.24 -3.64 6.46
C PRO A 163 -13.92 -3.97 7.79
N ARG A 164 -15.19 -3.57 7.94
CA ARG A 164 -15.99 -3.83 9.14
C ARG A 164 -15.38 -3.30 10.44
N THR A 165 -14.72 -2.16 10.36
CA THR A 165 -14.23 -1.39 11.51
C THR A 165 -14.65 0.06 11.34
N TRP A 166 -14.86 0.80 12.43
CA TRP A 166 -15.25 2.20 12.35
C TRP A 166 -14.74 2.97 13.58
N GLU A 167 -14.01 4.06 13.34
CA GLU A 167 -13.59 5.03 14.34
C GLU A 167 -14.77 5.95 14.68
N ASP A 168 -15.56 5.58 15.70
CA ASP A 168 -16.80 6.27 16.05
C ASP A 168 -16.55 7.75 16.41
N PRO A 169 -17.12 8.72 15.66
CA PRO A 169 -16.91 10.16 15.88
C PRO A 169 -17.61 10.70 17.13
N GLU A 170 -18.43 9.90 17.82
CA GLU A 170 -19.02 10.26 19.10
C GLU A 170 -18.25 9.67 20.29
N ALA A 171 -17.42 8.65 20.07
CA ALA A 171 -16.57 8.06 21.09
C ALA A 171 -15.30 8.91 21.28
N VAL A 172 -14.96 9.25 22.52
CA VAL A 172 -13.69 9.91 22.86
C VAL A 172 -12.72 8.86 23.40
N HIS A 173 -11.63 8.62 22.67
CA HIS A 173 -10.67 7.61 23.08
C HIS A 173 -9.84 8.10 24.29
N PRO A 174 -9.67 7.29 25.35
CA PRO A 174 -9.04 7.76 26.59
C PRO A 174 -7.59 8.20 26.44
N GLU A 175 -6.84 7.74 25.45
CA GLU A 175 -5.41 7.99 25.30
C GLU A 175 -5.10 9.17 24.38
N THR A 176 -5.90 9.39 23.34
CA THR A 176 -5.80 10.56 22.46
C THR A 176 -6.58 11.77 23.00
N LYS A 177 -7.61 11.53 23.84
CA LYS A 177 -8.59 12.53 24.28
C LYS A 177 -9.34 13.20 23.13
N ALA A 178 -9.41 12.52 21.98
CA ALA A 178 -10.04 12.99 20.75
C ALA A 178 -11.16 12.04 20.31
N LYS A 179 -12.08 12.55 19.50
CA LYS A 179 -13.15 11.77 18.85
C LYS A 179 -12.58 10.97 17.68
N GLY A 180 -13.19 9.84 17.31
CA GLY A 180 -12.81 9.11 16.09
C GLY A 180 -12.99 9.94 14.82
N ASP A 181 -12.22 9.64 13.78
CA ASP A 181 -12.22 10.36 12.49
C ASP A 181 -13.39 9.97 11.55
N ASN A 182 -14.29 9.09 12.02
CA ASN A 182 -15.46 8.60 11.30
C ASN A 182 -15.13 7.69 10.11
N ASP A 183 -13.91 7.16 9.98
CA ASP A 183 -13.48 6.27 8.90
C ASP A 183 -13.31 4.82 9.35
N PRO A 184 -13.19 3.85 8.41
CA PRO A 184 -12.70 2.53 8.75
C PRO A 184 -11.26 2.61 9.24
N LEU A 185 -10.88 1.71 10.14
CA LEU A 185 -9.57 1.73 10.81
C LEU A 185 -8.42 1.58 9.82
N ASP A 186 -7.49 2.54 9.87
CA ASP A 186 -6.40 2.66 8.90
C ASP A 186 -5.27 1.66 9.11
N VAL A 187 -4.67 1.23 7.99
CA VAL A 187 -3.69 0.14 7.93
C VAL A 187 -2.50 0.51 7.06
N CYS A 188 -1.30 0.35 7.62
CA CYS A 188 -0.01 0.45 6.94
C CYS A 188 0.61 -0.94 6.77
N GLU A 189 0.59 -1.47 5.55
CA GLU A 189 1.17 -2.78 5.23
C GLU A 189 2.60 -2.65 4.71
N ILE A 190 3.53 -3.31 5.41
CA ILE A 190 4.96 -3.05 5.32
C ILE A 190 5.76 -4.05 4.48
N GLY A 191 5.09 -5.03 3.85
CA GLY A 191 5.72 -6.07 3.04
C GLY A 191 6.37 -5.53 1.76
N GLU A 192 7.20 -6.36 1.13
CA GLU A 192 8.05 -5.94 0.01
C GLU A 192 7.28 -5.67 -1.28
N LEU A 193 6.13 -6.30 -1.49
CA LEU A 193 5.36 -6.15 -2.73
C LEU A 193 4.46 -4.92 -2.69
N VAL A 194 4.51 -4.11 -3.75
CA VAL A 194 3.58 -2.98 -3.94
C VAL A 194 2.20 -3.52 -4.33
N GLY A 195 1.17 -3.10 -3.59
CA GLY A 195 -0.22 -3.50 -3.81
C GLY A 195 -0.91 -2.69 -4.92
N TYR A 196 -2.21 -2.86 -5.05
CA TYR A 196 -3.05 -2.09 -5.98
C TYR A 196 -4.39 -1.68 -5.33
N PRO A 197 -5.03 -0.59 -5.77
CA PRO A 197 -6.30 -0.16 -5.21
C PRO A 197 -7.39 -1.22 -5.35
N GLY A 198 -8.12 -1.50 -4.27
CA GLY A 198 -9.13 -2.54 -4.18
C GLY A 198 -8.58 -3.95 -3.96
N GLN A 199 -7.26 -4.11 -3.82
CA GLN A 199 -6.69 -5.41 -3.46
C GLN A 199 -7.13 -5.81 -2.05
N VAL A 200 -7.64 -7.04 -1.91
CA VAL A 200 -7.90 -7.64 -0.60
C VAL A 200 -6.74 -8.56 -0.23
N LYS A 201 -5.91 -8.12 0.72
CA LYS A 201 -4.73 -8.88 1.19
C LYS A 201 -5.03 -9.55 2.52
N GLN A 202 -4.46 -10.74 2.74
CA GLN A 202 -4.47 -11.37 4.06
C GLN A 202 -3.23 -10.91 4.82
N VAL A 203 -3.44 -10.30 5.98
CA VAL A 203 -2.37 -9.67 6.76
C VAL A 203 -2.40 -10.16 8.20
N LYS A 204 -1.26 -10.00 8.88
CA LYS A 204 -1.18 -10.15 10.33
C LYS A 204 -0.75 -8.85 10.98
N VAL A 205 -1.31 -8.60 12.16
CA VAL A 205 -1.11 -7.38 12.96
C VAL A 205 0.21 -7.47 13.72
N LEU A 206 0.96 -6.37 13.72
CA LEU A 206 2.24 -6.25 14.42
C LEU A 206 2.20 -5.18 15.51
N GLY A 207 1.44 -4.10 15.30
CA GLY A 207 1.35 -3.00 16.25
C GLY A 207 0.42 -1.90 15.78
N VAL A 208 0.37 -0.79 16.52
CA VAL A 208 -0.48 0.37 16.23
C VAL A 208 0.16 1.68 16.68
N MET A 209 -0.08 2.77 15.96
CA MET A 209 0.35 4.11 16.33
C MET A 209 -0.86 5.05 16.50
N ALA A 210 -0.83 5.87 17.56
CA ALA A 210 -1.93 6.76 17.95
C ALA A 210 -1.79 8.17 17.33
N LEU A 211 -2.12 8.33 16.05
CA LEU A 211 -2.10 9.66 15.42
C LEU A 211 -3.27 10.50 15.94
N ILE A 212 -3.00 11.79 16.14
CA ILE A 212 -4.00 12.82 16.35
C ILE A 212 -3.97 13.69 15.09
N ASP A 213 -4.86 13.40 14.14
CA ASP A 213 -4.91 14.07 12.85
C ASP A 213 -5.95 15.20 12.88
N GLU A 214 -5.50 16.45 12.81
CA GLU A 214 -6.37 17.64 12.88
C GLU A 214 -7.33 17.69 14.10
N GLY A 215 -6.99 16.99 15.19
CA GLY A 215 -7.76 16.94 16.44
C GLY A 215 -8.66 15.70 16.59
N GLU A 216 -8.59 14.75 15.66
CA GLU A 216 -9.32 13.49 15.66
C GLU A 216 -8.37 12.32 15.99
N THR A 217 -8.91 11.28 16.63
CA THR A 217 -8.24 10.00 16.85
C THR A 217 -8.19 9.28 15.51
N ASP A 218 -6.98 8.92 15.09
CA ASP A 218 -6.73 8.32 13.80
C ASP A 218 -5.69 7.18 13.96
N TRP A 219 -6.14 6.00 14.36
CA TRP A 219 -5.25 4.89 14.66
C TRP A 219 -4.63 4.31 13.37
N LYS A 220 -3.29 4.15 13.37
CA LYS A 220 -2.56 3.53 12.25
C LYS A 220 -2.08 2.14 12.63
N ILE A 221 -2.77 1.11 12.17
CA ILE A 221 -2.36 -0.28 12.41
C ILE A 221 -1.19 -0.63 11.50
N ILE A 222 -0.15 -1.24 12.07
CA ILE A 222 1.00 -1.75 11.33
C ILE A 222 0.84 -3.25 11.11
N VAL A 223 0.88 -3.67 9.85
CA VAL A 223 0.64 -5.06 9.45
C VAL A 223 1.67 -5.53 8.41
N VAL A 224 1.73 -6.83 8.20
CA VAL A 224 2.49 -7.44 7.10
C VAL A 224 1.62 -8.48 6.38
N ASP A 225 1.69 -8.54 5.05
CA ASP A 225 1.10 -9.62 4.26
C ASP A 225 1.61 -10.99 4.74
N ILE A 226 0.71 -11.97 4.93
CA ILE A 226 1.11 -13.31 5.37
C ILE A 226 1.98 -14.06 4.35
N ASN A 227 1.96 -13.62 3.09
CA ASN A 227 2.74 -14.18 1.99
C ASN A 227 4.10 -13.48 1.83
N ASP A 228 4.38 -12.43 2.61
CA ASP A 228 5.67 -11.75 2.58
C ASP A 228 6.80 -12.68 3.07
N PRO A 229 8.00 -12.68 2.45
CA PRO A 229 9.11 -13.51 2.90
C PRO A 229 9.53 -13.27 4.36
N LEU A 230 9.39 -12.03 4.87
CA LEU A 230 9.67 -11.67 6.26
C LEU A 230 8.49 -11.92 7.19
N ALA A 231 7.31 -12.28 6.69
CA ALA A 231 6.14 -12.56 7.53
C ALA A 231 6.51 -13.57 8.62
N SER A 232 7.21 -14.66 8.31
CA SER A 232 7.63 -15.67 9.31
C SER A 232 8.55 -15.17 10.44
N LYS A 233 9.06 -13.93 10.36
CA LYS A 233 9.96 -13.31 11.34
C LYS A 233 9.35 -12.11 12.06
N LEU A 234 8.21 -11.60 11.60
CA LEU A 234 7.55 -10.42 12.13
C LEU A 234 6.33 -10.82 12.96
N HIS A 235 6.44 -10.93 14.28
CA HIS A 235 5.32 -11.38 15.12
C HIS A 235 4.75 -10.29 16.03
N ASP A 236 5.59 -9.32 16.38
CA ASP A 236 5.22 -8.17 17.21
C ASP A 236 6.02 -6.92 16.78
N VAL A 237 5.75 -5.77 17.39
CA VAL A 237 6.31 -4.47 17.03
C VAL A 237 7.83 -4.43 17.08
N GLU A 238 8.47 -5.15 18.02
CA GLU A 238 9.92 -5.17 18.18
C GLU A 238 10.64 -5.83 17.00
N ASP A 239 9.96 -6.77 16.32
CA ASP A 239 10.53 -7.43 15.15
C ASP A 239 10.63 -6.48 13.95
N ILE A 240 9.79 -5.45 13.90
CA ILE A 240 9.84 -4.41 12.86
C ILE A 240 11.18 -3.69 12.95
N GLU A 241 11.57 -3.16 14.11
CA GLU A 241 12.84 -2.44 14.24
C GLU A 241 14.05 -3.37 14.04
N ARG A 242 13.92 -4.66 14.38
CA ARG A 242 14.98 -5.66 14.15
C ARG A 242 15.23 -5.94 12.67
N HIS A 243 14.17 -6.01 11.87
CA HIS A 243 14.26 -6.44 10.46
C HIS A 243 14.13 -5.29 9.45
N LEU A 244 13.52 -4.19 9.84
CA LEU A 244 13.23 -2.99 9.05
C LEU A 244 13.62 -1.73 9.87
N PRO A 245 14.90 -1.59 10.26
CA PRO A 245 15.34 -0.55 11.18
C PRO A 245 15.04 0.85 10.65
N GLY A 246 14.47 1.69 11.52
CA GLY A 246 14.10 3.06 11.20
C GLY A 246 12.75 3.23 10.50
N LEU A 247 12.04 2.14 10.14
CA LEU A 247 10.73 2.24 9.50
C LEU A 247 9.71 2.94 10.40
N LEU A 248 9.60 2.54 11.68
CA LEU A 248 8.64 3.16 12.61
C LEU A 248 8.92 4.65 12.86
N ARG A 249 10.21 5.02 12.91
CA ARG A 249 10.62 6.42 13.01
C ARG A 249 10.21 7.21 11.76
N ALA A 250 10.40 6.63 10.58
CA ALA A 250 9.94 7.23 9.32
C ALA A 250 8.41 7.31 9.25
N THR A 251 7.68 6.32 9.79
CA THR A 251 6.22 6.34 9.93
C THR A 251 5.75 7.50 10.78
N ASN A 252 6.34 7.67 11.96
CA ASN A 252 6.05 8.80 12.84
C ASN A 252 6.28 10.14 12.13
N GLU A 253 7.45 10.31 11.50
CA GLU A 253 7.81 11.54 10.79
C GLU A 253 6.83 11.83 9.64
N TRP A 254 6.51 10.83 8.81
CA TRP A 254 5.65 11.00 7.66
C TRP A 254 4.27 11.52 8.05
N PHE A 255 3.61 10.87 9.02
CA PHE A 255 2.25 11.28 9.45
C PHE A 255 2.23 12.63 10.17
N ARG A 256 3.34 13.05 10.79
CA ARG A 256 3.49 14.39 11.35
C ARG A 256 3.50 15.46 10.25
N ILE A 257 4.25 15.23 9.18
CA ILE A 257 4.59 16.29 8.21
C ILE A 257 3.77 16.29 6.91
N TYR A 258 3.07 15.19 6.57
CA TYR A 258 2.52 15.01 5.21
C TYR A 258 1.50 16.08 4.76
N LYS A 259 0.82 16.75 5.72
CA LYS A 259 -0.12 17.84 5.43
C LYS A 259 0.50 19.25 5.51
N ILE A 260 1.75 19.40 5.93
CA ILE A 260 2.42 20.71 5.99
C ILE A 260 2.51 21.37 4.59
N PRO A 261 2.82 20.66 3.49
CA PRO A 261 2.77 21.22 2.13
C PRO A 261 1.38 21.74 1.71
N ASP A 262 0.33 21.27 2.37
CA ASP A 262 -1.05 21.67 2.17
C ASP A 262 -1.46 22.88 3.04
N GLY A 263 -0.51 23.44 3.81
CA GLY A 263 -0.73 24.58 4.71
C GLY A 263 -1.39 24.20 6.04
N LYS A 264 -1.37 22.92 6.42
CA LYS A 264 -1.86 22.44 7.72
C LYS A 264 -0.74 22.42 8.76
N PRO A 265 -1.06 22.51 10.06
CA PRO A 265 -0.08 22.29 11.11
C PRO A 265 0.47 20.87 11.08
N GLU A 266 1.57 20.66 11.79
CA GLU A 266 2.12 19.33 12.05
C GLU A 266 1.15 18.53 12.93
N ASN A 267 0.91 17.27 12.57
CA ASN A 267 0.10 16.38 13.39
C ASN A 267 0.86 15.92 14.64
N GLN A 268 0.13 15.39 15.62
CA GLN A 268 0.69 14.92 16.87
C GLN A 268 0.42 13.42 17.05
N PHE A 269 1.16 12.78 17.94
CA PHE A 269 0.89 11.41 18.35
C PHE A 269 0.66 11.36 19.86
N ALA A 270 -0.28 10.54 20.31
CA ALA A 270 -0.30 10.11 21.71
C ALA A 270 0.92 9.20 22.00
N PHE A 271 1.16 8.90 23.28
CA PHE A 271 2.32 8.10 23.73
C PHE A 271 3.69 8.57 23.20
N SER A 272 3.84 9.87 22.91
CA SER A 272 5.06 10.42 22.30
C SER A 272 5.45 9.74 20.98
N GLY A 273 4.47 9.17 20.24
CA GLY A 273 4.74 8.49 18.97
C GLY A 273 5.18 7.03 19.08
N GLU A 274 5.11 6.43 20.27
CA GLU A 274 5.36 5.01 20.47
C GLU A 274 4.40 4.15 19.62
N CYS A 275 4.93 3.17 18.90
CA CYS A 275 4.13 2.12 18.28
C CYS A 275 3.84 1.06 19.34
N LYS A 276 2.57 0.90 19.73
CA LYS A 276 2.13 -0.13 20.67
C LYS A 276 2.15 -1.50 20.00
N ASN A 277 2.35 -2.52 20.83
CA ASN A 277 2.47 -3.92 20.42
C ASN A 277 1.21 -4.51 19.79
N LYS A 278 1.34 -5.71 19.22
CA LYS A 278 0.25 -6.47 18.59
C LYS A 278 -0.97 -6.57 19.52
N LYS A 279 -0.77 -6.84 20.81
CA LYS A 279 -1.88 -7.03 21.74
C LYS A 279 -2.74 -5.77 21.84
N TYR A 280 -2.13 -4.62 22.01
CA TYR A 280 -2.85 -3.34 22.07
C TYR A 280 -3.53 -3.03 20.73
N ALA A 281 -2.86 -3.31 19.61
CA ALA A 281 -3.44 -3.14 18.28
C ALA A 281 -4.71 -3.99 18.09
N MET A 282 -4.72 -5.24 18.55
CA MET A 282 -5.92 -6.08 18.52
C MET A 282 -7.05 -5.55 19.40
N ASP A 283 -6.74 -4.95 20.55
CA ASP A 283 -7.75 -4.33 21.41
C ASP A 283 -8.44 -3.15 20.66
N VAL A 284 -7.66 -2.28 20.00
CA VAL A 284 -8.18 -1.18 19.16
C VAL A 284 -9.02 -1.70 17.99
N ILE A 285 -8.53 -2.72 17.27
CA ILE A 285 -9.27 -3.34 16.15
C ILE A 285 -10.63 -3.86 16.60
N ASN A 286 -10.68 -4.54 17.75
CA ASN A 286 -11.92 -5.08 18.29
C ASN A 286 -12.89 -3.95 18.70
N GLU A 287 -12.39 -2.87 19.30
CA GLU A 287 -13.22 -1.69 19.62
C GLU A 287 -13.85 -1.09 18.36
N CYS A 288 -13.05 -0.86 17.30
CA CYS A 288 -13.56 -0.32 16.04
C CYS A 288 -14.50 -1.31 15.33
N SER A 289 -14.28 -2.62 15.46
CA SER A 289 -15.19 -3.66 14.95
C SER A 289 -16.54 -3.61 15.67
N ASP A 290 -16.54 -3.52 17.01
CA ASP A 290 -17.76 -3.40 17.81
C ASP A 290 -18.54 -2.11 17.48
N ALA A 291 -17.82 -1.01 17.21
CA ALA A 291 -18.42 0.24 16.75
C ALA A 291 -19.08 0.09 15.38
N TRP A 292 -18.40 -0.55 14.42
CA TRP A 292 -18.97 -0.88 13.12
C TRP A 292 -20.21 -1.77 13.24
N GLU A 293 -20.22 -2.76 14.13
CA GLU A 293 -21.38 -3.62 14.35
C GLU A 293 -22.60 -2.83 14.82
N LYS A 294 -22.40 -1.83 15.70
CA LYS A 294 -23.46 -0.92 16.13
C LYS A 294 -23.94 -0.05 14.97
N LEU A 295 -23.03 0.47 14.15
CA LEU A 295 -23.35 1.25 12.95
C LEU A 295 -24.22 0.45 11.97
N ILE A 296 -23.75 -0.73 11.55
CA ILE A 296 -24.43 -1.53 10.52
C ILE A 296 -25.75 -2.12 11.01
N ALA A 297 -25.90 -2.32 12.33
CA ALA A 297 -27.15 -2.73 12.96
C ALA A 297 -28.15 -1.57 13.18
N GLY A 298 -27.79 -0.34 12.82
CA GLY A 298 -28.63 0.85 13.04
C GLY A 298 -28.74 1.28 14.51
N LYS A 299 -27.83 0.82 15.37
CA LYS A 299 -27.73 1.20 16.79
C LYS A 299 -26.87 2.45 17.01
N ALA A 300 -26.06 2.82 16.03
CA ALA A 300 -25.36 4.10 15.96
C ALA A 300 -25.83 4.88 14.72
N PRO A 301 -25.87 6.23 14.77
CA PRO A 301 -26.32 7.04 13.64
C PRO A 301 -25.32 6.97 12.49
N ALA A 302 -25.76 6.51 11.31
CA ALA A 302 -24.89 6.41 10.14
C ALA A 302 -24.50 7.77 9.52
N GLY A 303 -25.28 8.83 9.80
CA GLY A 303 -25.05 10.14 9.21
C GLY A 303 -25.09 10.08 7.68
N LYS A 304 -23.95 10.32 7.03
CA LYS A 304 -23.80 10.26 5.57
C LYS A 304 -23.25 8.93 5.06
N ILE A 305 -22.90 8.01 5.94
CA ILE A 305 -22.34 6.72 5.56
C ILE A 305 -23.43 5.90 4.86
N SER A 306 -23.14 5.45 3.65
CA SER A 306 -23.96 4.49 2.92
C SER A 306 -23.73 3.11 3.49
N ILE A 307 -24.76 2.56 4.15
CA ILE A 307 -24.77 1.21 4.76
C ILE A 307 -25.25 0.11 3.80
N ALA A 308 -25.33 0.43 2.50
CA ALA A 308 -25.71 -0.52 1.46
C ALA A 308 -24.67 -1.65 1.37
N ASN A 309 -25.14 -2.90 1.39
CA ASN A 309 -24.27 -4.08 1.37
C ASN A 309 -25.01 -5.27 0.74
N THR A 310 -24.26 -6.24 0.23
CA THR A 310 -24.78 -7.38 -0.57
C THR A 310 -24.56 -8.75 0.08
N GLU A 311 -23.70 -8.82 1.10
CA GLU A 311 -23.25 -10.07 1.72
C GLU A 311 -23.57 -10.12 3.22
N TYR A 312 -23.63 -8.98 3.92
CA TYR A 312 -23.84 -8.95 5.37
C TYR A 312 -25.31 -9.15 5.77
N ASN A 313 -26.17 -8.19 5.43
CA ASN A 313 -27.63 -8.31 5.60
C ASN A 313 -28.38 -8.13 4.28
N ASN A 314 -27.64 -7.99 3.17
CA ASN A 314 -28.14 -7.86 1.81
C ASN A 314 -29.17 -6.71 1.67
N SER A 315 -28.81 -5.54 2.18
CA SER A 315 -29.64 -4.33 2.13
C SER A 315 -29.68 -3.67 0.75
N ALA A 316 -28.74 -3.98 -0.14
CA ALA A 316 -28.67 -3.44 -1.49
C ALA A 316 -29.62 -4.18 -2.45
N ALA A 317 -30.39 -3.44 -3.25
CA ALA A 317 -31.25 -4.04 -4.26
C ALA A 317 -30.43 -4.49 -5.49
N ASP A 318 -30.71 -5.70 -6.00
CA ASP A 318 -30.03 -6.27 -7.18
C ASP A 318 -30.05 -5.33 -8.39
N ALA A 319 -31.14 -4.57 -8.59
CA ALA A 319 -31.27 -3.62 -9.68
C ALA A 319 -30.19 -2.53 -9.63
N ASP A 320 -29.88 -2.02 -8.43
CA ASP A 320 -28.88 -0.97 -8.23
C ASP A 320 -27.46 -1.52 -8.40
N VAL A 321 -27.20 -2.74 -7.91
CA VAL A 321 -25.92 -3.45 -8.12
C VAL A 321 -25.68 -3.68 -9.61
N ASN A 322 -26.71 -4.10 -10.34
CA ASN A 322 -26.63 -4.33 -11.79
C ASN A 322 -26.50 -3.03 -12.60
N ALA A 323 -26.87 -1.87 -12.03
CA ALA A 323 -26.70 -0.57 -12.66
C ALA A 323 -25.25 -0.05 -12.57
N ILE A 324 -24.39 -0.65 -11.74
CA ILE A 324 -22.97 -0.30 -11.66
C ILE A 324 -22.31 -0.55 -13.03
N PRO A 325 -21.68 0.45 -13.65
CA PRO A 325 -21.06 0.32 -14.97
C PRO A 325 -20.07 -0.84 -15.03
N ARG A 326 -19.87 -1.41 -16.22
CA ARG A 326 -18.84 -2.43 -16.44
C ARG A 326 -17.44 -1.82 -16.34
N GLY A 327 -16.46 -2.63 -15.99
CA GLY A 327 -15.07 -2.19 -15.95
C GLY A 327 -14.53 -1.88 -17.34
N GLU A 328 -13.87 -0.73 -17.49
CA GLU A 328 -13.32 -0.26 -18.77
C GLU A 328 -11.80 -0.51 -18.88
N ASN A 329 -11.10 -0.60 -17.73
CA ASN A 329 -9.65 -0.80 -17.65
C ASN A 329 -8.84 0.21 -18.49
N LEU A 330 -9.27 1.47 -18.51
CA LEU A 330 -8.60 2.54 -19.25
C LEU A 330 -7.20 2.84 -18.68
N ALA A 331 -6.30 3.30 -19.56
CA ALA A 331 -4.99 3.80 -19.15
C ALA A 331 -5.15 5.07 -18.29
N PRO A 332 -4.31 5.28 -17.26
CA PRO A 332 -4.41 6.45 -16.38
C PRO A 332 -4.31 7.78 -17.12
N ALA A 333 -5.07 8.78 -16.67
CA ALA A 333 -4.91 10.16 -17.12
C ALA A 333 -3.55 10.72 -16.68
N PRO A 334 -3.01 11.75 -17.35
CA PRO A 334 -1.77 12.37 -16.90
C PRO A 334 -1.97 13.03 -15.53
N ILE A 335 -0.97 12.87 -14.65
CA ILE A 335 -0.88 13.62 -13.39
C ILE A 335 -0.12 14.91 -13.66
N ASP A 336 -0.56 16.01 -13.05
CA ASP A 336 0.13 17.29 -13.13
C ASP A 336 1.57 17.20 -12.57
N GLY A 337 2.55 17.71 -13.31
CA GLY A 337 3.98 17.62 -12.96
C GLY A 337 4.34 18.31 -11.64
N SER A 338 3.48 19.17 -11.07
CA SER A 338 3.71 19.73 -9.74
C SER A 338 3.70 18.67 -8.62
N ILE A 339 3.13 17.49 -8.86
CA ILE A 339 3.10 16.39 -7.89
C ILE A 339 4.50 15.77 -7.70
N ASP A 340 5.42 15.95 -8.65
CA ASP A 340 6.81 15.49 -8.53
C ASP A 340 7.67 16.34 -7.61
N LYS A 341 7.20 17.55 -7.24
CA LYS A 341 7.91 18.46 -6.35
C LYS A 341 8.22 17.79 -5.00
N TRP A 342 9.48 17.90 -4.59
CA TRP A 342 9.96 17.57 -3.25
C TRP A 342 9.85 18.77 -2.32
N PHE A 343 9.22 18.57 -1.17
CA PHE A 343 9.17 19.55 -0.09
C PHE A 343 10.22 19.17 0.95
N PHE A 344 11.09 20.12 1.29
CA PHE A 344 12.10 19.98 2.34
C PHE A 344 11.55 20.62 3.60
N ILE A 345 11.00 19.80 4.48
CA ILE A 345 10.39 20.26 5.73
C ILE A 345 11.41 20.02 6.83
N SER A 346 11.97 21.10 7.37
CA SER A 346 12.79 21.03 8.57
C SER A 346 11.88 20.92 9.78
N GLY A 347 11.86 19.76 10.44
CA GLY A 347 11.24 19.65 11.76
C GLY A 347 11.93 20.58 12.75
N ALA A 348 11.17 21.17 13.69
CA ALA A 348 11.79 21.66 14.92
C ALA A 348 12.51 20.46 15.56
N ALA A 349 13.80 20.63 15.90
CA ALA A 349 14.57 19.58 16.55
C ALA A 349 13.79 19.03 17.74
N VAL A 350 13.51 17.73 17.73
CA VAL A 350 12.90 17.00 18.86
C VAL A 350 13.96 16.74 19.91
#